data_AF-A0A3D0PWL9-F1
#
_entry.id   AF-A0A3D0PWL9-F1
#
_cell.length_a   1.000
_cell.length_b   1.000
_cell.length_c   1.000
_cell.angle_alpha   90.00
_cell.angle_beta   90.00
_cell.angle_gamma   90.00
#
_symmetry.space_group_name_H-M   'P 1'
#
loop_
_entity.id
_entity.type
_entity.pdbx_description
1 polymer ?
#
loop_
_entity_poly.entity_id
_entity_poly.type
_entity_poly.pdbx_seq_one_letter_code
_entity_poly.pdbx_strand_id
1 'polypeptide(L)'
;MTEDEMKTVWLESIDHYGKEKQSIVCMEECAELIQAISKRLRGKPDPDNNLTEEMADVTICLNLLKEMYGVKDCEIHEWVRRKTIRQAGRMSSETKSEDAK
;
A
#
# COMPACT_ATOMS: atom_id res chain seq x y z
N MET A 1 11.13 17.52 -6.18
CA MET A 1 11.56 16.21 -6.66
C MET A 1 10.51 15.71 -7.65
N THR A 2 10.89 15.42 -8.88
CA THR A 2 10.02 14.82 -9.92
C THR A 2 9.89 13.31 -9.70
N GLU A 3 8.98 12.66 -10.44
CA GLU A 3 8.83 11.19 -10.41
C GLU A 3 10.11 10.48 -10.87
N ASP A 4 10.78 11.00 -11.89
CA ASP A 4 12.04 10.44 -12.39
C ASP A 4 13.19 10.59 -11.37
N GLU A 5 13.24 11.72 -10.66
CA GLU A 5 14.20 11.93 -9.58
C GLU A 5 13.95 10.96 -8.41
N MET A 6 12.68 10.73 -8.03
CA MET A 6 12.32 9.73 -7.01
C MET A 6 12.73 8.32 -7.44
N LYS A 7 12.43 7.96 -8.69
CA LYS A 7 12.78 6.65 -9.22
C LYS A 7 14.29 6.41 -9.22
N THR A 8 15.08 7.44 -9.52
CA THR A 8 16.54 7.36 -9.45
C THR A 8 17.00 7.00 -8.03
N VAL A 9 16.48 7.68 -7.01
CA VAL A 9 16.80 7.40 -5.60
C VAL A 9 16.40 5.97 -5.21
N TRP A 10 15.24 5.48 -5.66
CA TRP A 10 14.81 4.10 -5.40
C TRP A 10 15.76 3.07 -5.99
N LEU A 11 16.19 3.26 -7.24
CA LEU A 11 17.12 2.35 -7.91
C LEU A 11 18.49 2.34 -7.23
N GLU A 12 19.01 3.51 -6.85
CA GLU A 12 20.26 3.63 -6.08
C GLU A 12 20.15 2.94 -4.71
N SER A 13 19.00 3.09 -4.04
CA SER A 13 18.73 2.44 -2.75
C SER A 13 18.69 0.90 -2.87
N ILE A 14 18.11 0.38 -3.95
CA ILE A 14 18.09 -1.06 -4.23
C ILE A 14 19.50 -1.58 -4.53
N ASP A 15 20.28 -0.85 -5.33
CA ASP A 15 21.67 -1.22 -5.65
C ASP A 15 22.57 -1.24 -4.41
N HIS A 16 22.43 -0.21 -3.56
CA HIS A 16 23.24 -0.06 -2.35
C HIS A 16 22.91 -1.09 -1.26
N TYR A 17 21.63 -1.27 -0.92
CA TYR A 17 21.21 -2.11 0.21
C TYR A 17 20.90 -3.56 -0.20
N GLY A 18 20.58 -3.79 -1.47
CA GLY A 18 20.20 -5.09 -2.00
C GLY A 18 18.72 -5.43 -1.78
N LYS A 19 18.20 -6.26 -2.68
CA LYS A 19 16.79 -6.66 -2.73
C LYS A 19 16.26 -7.28 -1.45
N GLU A 20 17.05 -8.14 -0.79
CA GLU A 20 16.61 -8.83 0.43
C GLU A 20 16.33 -7.86 1.57
N LYS A 21 17.27 -6.94 1.85
CA LYS A 21 17.11 -5.94 2.91
C LYS A 21 15.95 -5.00 2.62
N GLN A 22 15.83 -4.52 1.38
CA GLN A 22 14.73 -3.65 0.98
C GLN A 22 13.37 -4.34 1.13
N SER A 23 13.27 -5.63 0.82
CA SER A 23 12.04 -6.40 1.05
C SER A 23 11.71 -6.55 2.54
N ILE A 24 12.72 -6.71 3.41
CA ILE A 24 12.52 -6.73 4.86
C ILE A 24 11.97 -5.38 5.34
N VAL A 25 12.58 -4.26 4.92
CA VAL A 25 12.08 -2.91 5.22
C VAL A 25 10.63 -2.77 4.76
N CYS A 26 10.29 -3.21 3.54
CA CYS A 26 8.91 -3.18 3.07
C CYS A 26 7.93 -3.96 3.96
N MET A 27 8.38 -5.04 4.61
CA MET A 27 7.55 -5.79 5.56
C MET A 27 7.37 -5.02 6.88
N GLU A 28 8.42 -4.32 7.34
CA GLU A 28 8.40 -3.47 8.53
C GLU A 28 7.41 -2.30 8.34
N GLU A 29 7.51 -1.55 7.23
CA GLU A 29 6.59 -0.44 6.94
C GLU A 29 5.12 -0.90 6.83
N CYS A 30 4.88 -2.09 6.27
CA CYS A 30 3.53 -2.67 6.27
C CYS A 30 3.02 -2.96 7.68
N ALA A 31 3.90 -3.38 8.60
CA ALA A 31 3.55 -3.64 9.98
C ALA A 31 3.28 -2.35 10.76
N GLU A 32 4.01 -1.28 10.47
CA GLU A 32 3.79 0.04 11.07
C GLU A 32 2.47 0.67 10.58
N LEU A 33 2.13 0.56 9.30
CA LEU A 33 0.80 0.92 8.79
C LEU A 33 -0.33 0.13 9.46
N ILE A 34 -0.15 -1.18 9.70
CA ILE A 34 -1.11 -1.99 10.46
C ILE A 34 -1.31 -1.41 11.87
N GLN A 35 -0.22 -1.03 12.54
CA GLN A 35 -0.29 -0.44 13.88
C GLN A 35 -1.01 0.92 13.85
N ALA A 36 -0.73 1.78 12.87
CA ALA A 36 -1.37 3.07 12.71
C ALA A 36 -2.90 2.94 12.51
N ILE A 37 -3.33 2.05 11.60
CA ILE A 37 -4.75 1.72 11.39
C ILE A 37 -5.38 1.22 12.71
N SER A 38 -4.70 0.33 13.42
CA SER A 38 -5.18 -0.24 14.68
C SER A 38 -5.33 0.82 15.79
N LYS A 39 -4.40 1.78 15.89
CA LYS A 39 -4.49 2.92 16.81
C LYS A 39 -5.70 3.80 16.48
N ARG A 40 -5.89 4.15 15.20
CA ARG A 40 -7.03 4.94 14.71
C ARG A 40 -8.37 4.28 15.01
N LEU A 41 -8.51 2.98 14.76
CA LEU A 41 -9.73 2.23 15.03
C LEU A 41 -10.14 2.28 16.51
N ARG A 42 -9.18 2.31 17.43
CA ARG A 42 -9.42 2.40 18.88
C ARG A 42 -9.72 3.82 19.38
N GLY A 43 -9.92 4.78 18.47
CA GLY A 43 -10.21 6.17 18.80
C GLY A 43 -9.04 6.90 19.45
N LYS A 44 -7.81 6.38 19.32
CA LYS A 44 -6.63 7.11 19.81
C LYS A 44 -6.38 8.33 18.91
N PRO A 45 -6.07 9.50 19.50
CA PRO A 45 -5.63 10.65 18.72
C PRO A 45 -4.37 10.28 17.93
N ASP A 46 -4.22 10.90 16.77
CA ASP A 46 -3.04 10.77 15.91
C ASP A 46 -2.39 12.15 15.81
N PRO A 47 -1.63 12.53 16.84
CA PRO A 47 -1.13 13.89 16.97
C PRO A 47 -0.13 14.27 15.87
N ASP A 48 0.43 13.30 15.15
CA ASP A 48 1.58 13.52 14.26
C ASP A 48 1.33 13.14 12.79
N ASN A 49 0.06 12.92 12.39
CA ASN A 49 -0.27 12.34 11.07
C ASN A 49 0.40 10.99 10.81
N ASN A 50 0.59 10.19 11.86
CA ASN A 50 1.19 8.85 11.80
C ASN A 50 0.47 8.00 10.75
N LEU A 51 -0.86 8.08 10.56
CA LEU A 51 -1.49 7.30 9.50
C LEU A 51 -1.02 7.71 8.08
N THR A 52 -0.85 9.00 7.84
CA THR A 52 -0.47 9.53 6.52
C THR A 52 0.98 9.23 6.19
N GLU A 53 1.87 9.34 7.17
CA GLU A 53 3.29 8.98 7.04
C GLU A 53 3.45 7.51 6.64
N GLU A 54 2.82 6.61 7.38
CA GLU A 54 2.90 5.16 7.16
C GLU A 54 2.27 4.73 5.82
N MET A 55 1.26 5.46 5.36
CA MET A 55 0.70 5.27 4.01
C MET A 55 1.71 5.70 2.94
N ALA A 56 2.48 6.76 3.19
CA ALA A 56 3.55 7.20 2.30
C ALA A 56 4.70 6.19 2.28
N ASP A 57 5.11 5.67 3.43
CA ASP A 57 6.17 4.66 3.53
C ASP A 57 5.80 3.37 2.79
N VAL A 58 4.57 2.88 2.97
CA VAL A 58 4.06 1.74 2.19
C VAL A 58 3.93 2.08 0.70
N THR A 59 3.62 3.32 0.33
CA THR A 59 3.58 3.75 -1.08
C THR A 59 4.98 3.68 -1.70
N ILE A 60 6.02 4.09 -0.98
CA ILE A 60 7.42 3.95 -1.40
C ILE A 60 7.77 2.46 -1.53
N CYS A 61 7.37 1.63 -0.56
CA CYS A 61 7.58 0.19 -0.60
C CYS A 61 6.95 -0.46 -1.84
N LEU A 62 5.73 -0.06 -2.23
CA LEU A 62 5.10 -0.55 -3.45
C LEU A 62 5.94 -0.20 -4.69
N ASN A 63 6.54 0.99 -4.73
CA ASN A 63 7.44 1.37 -5.82
C ASN A 63 8.74 0.56 -5.83
N LEU A 64 9.38 0.38 -4.66
CA LEU A 64 10.57 -0.46 -4.55
C LEU A 64 10.29 -1.92 -4.96
N LEU A 65 9.17 -2.48 -4.52
CA LEU A 65 8.74 -3.84 -4.90
C LEU A 65 8.50 -3.97 -6.42
N LYS A 66 7.92 -2.95 -7.07
CA LYS A 66 7.77 -2.94 -8.53
C LYS A 66 9.12 -3.07 -9.23
N GLU A 67 10.08 -2.24 -8.86
CA GLU A 67 11.42 -2.26 -9.48
C GLU A 67 12.17 -3.56 -9.16
N MET A 68 12.16 -4.02 -7.90
CA MET A 68 12.87 -5.23 -7.46
C MET A 68 12.34 -6.54 -8.05
N TYR A 69 11.04 -6.62 -8.36
CA TYR A 69 10.38 -7.83 -8.85
C TYR A 69 9.88 -7.72 -10.29
N GLY A 70 10.15 -6.61 -10.97
CA GLY A 70 9.75 -6.39 -12.36
C GLY A 70 8.25 -6.31 -12.58
N VAL A 71 7.49 -5.83 -11.58
CA VAL A 71 6.03 -5.69 -11.64
C VAL A 71 5.68 -4.35 -12.27
N LYS A 72 4.85 -4.37 -13.30
CA LYS A 72 4.44 -3.14 -14.00
C LYS A 72 3.18 -2.53 -13.37
N ASP A 73 3.06 -1.21 -13.46
CA ASP A 73 1.87 -0.50 -13.00
C ASP A 73 0.58 -0.97 -13.71
N CYS A 74 0.66 -1.33 -14.99
CA CYS A 74 -0.50 -1.86 -15.72
C CYS A 74 -1.04 -3.17 -15.13
N GLU A 75 -0.15 -4.04 -14.64
CA GLU A 75 -0.54 -5.29 -13.98
C GLU A 75 -1.24 -4.98 -12.65
N ILE A 76 -0.66 -4.10 -11.83
CA ILE A 76 -1.27 -3.67 -10.56
C ILE A 76 -2.64 -3.04 -10.81
N HIS A 77 -2.77 -2.15 -11.79
CA HIS A 77 -4.04 -1.49 -12.13
C HIS A 77 -5.12 -2.49 -12.56
N GLU A 78 -4.77 -3.52 -13.32
CA GLU A 78 -5.71 -4.59 -13.68
C GLU A 78 -6.19 -5.34 -12.43
N TRP A 79 -5.27 -5.69 -11.52
CA TRP A 79 -5.60 -6.35 -10.26
C TRP A 79 -6.48 -5.48 -9.36
N VAL A 80 -6.18 -4.18 -9.25
CA VAL A 80 -6.98 -3.20 -8.51
C VAL A 80 -8.39 -3.15 -9.09
N ARG A 81 -8.54 -2.92 -10.41
CA ARG A 81 -9.85 -2.86 -11.07
C ARG A 81 -10.69 -4.10 -10.78
N ARG A 82 -10.13 -5.30 -10.95
CA ARG A 82 -10.85 -6.56 -10.70
C ARG A 82 -11.25 -6.73 -9.23
N LYS A 83 -10.38 -6.34 -8.29
CA LYS A 83 -10.70 -6.40 -6.84
C LYS A 83 -11.79 -5.40 -6.46
N THR A 84 -11.75 -4.18 -7.01
CA THR A 84 -12.79 -3.16 -6.78
C THR A 84 -14.15 -3.59 -7.31
N ILE A 85 -14.21 -4.17 -8.52
CA ILE A 85 -15.46 -4.75 -9.06
C ILE A 85 -16.03 -5.81 -8.11
N ARG A 86 -15.17 -6.68 -7.55
CA ARG A 86 -15.60 -7.70 -6.57
C ARG A 86 -16.16 -7.08 -5.30
N GLN A 87 -15.55 -6.01 -4.78
CA GLN A 87 -16.06 -5.29 -3.61
C GLN A 87 -17.43 -4.67 -3.88
N ALA A 88 -17.60 -4.00 -5.02
CA ALA A 88 -18.89 -3.43 -5.42
C ALA A 88 -19.99 -4.50 -5.56
N GLY A 89 -19.64 -5.69 -6.06
CA GLY A 89 -20.54 -6.83 -6.13
C GLY A 89 -21.02 -7.31 -4.75
N ARG A 90 -20.13 -7.35 -3.74
CA ARG A 90 -20.47 -7.73 -2.36
C ARG A 90 -21.45 -6.76 -1.71
N MET A 91 -21.18 -5.47 -1.84
CA MET A 91 -22.08 -4.42 -1.33
C MET A 91 -23.48 -4.54 -1.96
N SER A 92 -23.54 -4.78 -3.28
CA SER A 92 -24.82 -4.94 -4.00
C SER A 92 -25.60 -6.19 -3.58
N SER A 93 -24.92 -7.27 -3.18
CA SER A 93 -25.57 -8.48 -2.66
C SER A 93 -26.04 -8.33 -1.22
N GLU A 94 -25.31 -7.57 -0.39
CA GLU A 94 -25.68 -7.29 1.00
C GLU A 94 -26.97 -6.46 1.06
N THR A 95 -27.07 -5.39 0.26
CA THR A 95 -28.28 -4.54 0.20
C THR A 95 -29.55 -5.33 -0.17
N LYS A 96 -29.47 -6.21 -1.18
CA LYS A 96 -30.64 -7.03 -1.62
C LYS A 96 -31.10 -8.03 -0.55
N SER A 97 -30.24 -8.42 0.37
CA SER A 97 -30.57 -9.34 1.46
C SER A 97 -31.19 -8.66 2.67
N GLU A 98 -30.96 -7.35 2.83
CA GLU A 98 -31.57 -6.52 3.87
C GLU A 98 -32.99 -6.07 3.47
N ASP A 99 -33.22 -5.76 2.19
CA ASP A 99 -34.55 -5.41 1.66
C ASP A 99 -35.53 -6.60 1.59
N ALA A 100 -35.04 -7.83 1.76
CA ALA A 100 -35.83 -9.07 1.70
C ALA A 100 -36.21 -9.65 3.07
N LYS A 101 -35.88 -8.95 4.17
CA LYS A 101 -36.24 -9.30 5.55
C LYS A 101 -37.26 -8.32 6.13
#